data_AF-A0A933MEA4-F1
#
_entry.id   AF-A0A933MEA4-F1
#
_cell.length_a   1.000
_cell.length_b   1.000
_cell.length_c   1.000
_cell.angle_alpha   90.00
_cell.angle_beta   90.00
_cell.angle_gamma   90.00
#
_symmetry.space_group_name_H-M   'P 1'
#
loop_
_entity.id
_entity.type
_entity.pdbx_description
1 polymer ?
#
loop_
_entity_poly.entity_id
_entity_poly.type
_entity_poly.pdbx_seq_one_letter_code
_entity_poly.pdbx_strand_id
1 'polypeptide(L)'
;MSEHRVIIVGIHRPGIGTTQLVRSDATLKKVLEALEGVGRLVTFNGACFDLPVIRGELGLDLRDRFDHVDLRCACARRGLKGGLKKIEALLGIQRDTEGVDGWAAMRLWEMYKLGDREALEILLRYNREDIENLPVIEKKLGPAPAWT
;
A
#
# COMPACT_ATOMS: atom_id res chain seq x y z
N MET A 1 -22.65 7.56 13.79
CA MET A 1 -21.95 6.50 13.05
C MET A 1 -20.65 7.10 12.56
N SER A 2 -19.48 6.58 12.97
CA SER A 2 -18.19 7.11 12.49
C SER A 2 -18.06 6.83 11.00
N GLU A 3 -17.74 7.87 10.23
CA GLU A 3 -17.45 7.74 8.81
C GLU A 3 -16.10 7.01 8.67
N HIS A 4 -16.11 5.80 8.10
CA HIS A 4 -14.88 5.07 7.78
C HIS A 4 -14.02 5.88 6.82
N ARG A 5 -12.84 6.32 7.28
CA ARG A 5 -11.93 7.14 6.45
C ARG A 5 -11.13 6.32 5.44
N VAL A 6 -10.99 5.02 5.68
CA VAL A 6 -10.24 4.12 4.79
C VAL A 6 -11.18 3.46 3.79
N ILE A 7 -10.86 3.62 2.51
CA ILE A 7 -11.65 3.03 1.42
C ILE A 7 -11.20 1.60 1.15
N ILE A 8 -9.88 1.36 1.06
CA ILE A 8 -9.30 0.05 0.77
C ILE A 8 -8.05 -0.14 1.64
N VAL A 9 -7.94 -1.28 2.31
CA VAL A 9 -6.68 -1.77 2.87
C VAL A 9 -6.19 -2.91 1.99
N GLY A 10 -5.06 -2.68 1.30
CA GLY A 10 -4.42 -3.67 0.45
C GLY A 10 -3.26 -4.35 1.18
N ILE A 11 -3.20 -5.68 1.12
CA ILE A 11 -2.13 -6.50 1.71
C ILE A 11 -1.65 -7.47 0.65
N HIS A 12 -0.38 -7.37 0.27
CA HIS A 12 0.26 -8.31 -0.64
C HIS A 12 1.29 -9.16 0.09
N ARG A 13 1.20 -10.48 -0.09
CA ARG A 13 2.14 -11.47 0.43
C ARG A 13 2.80 -12.19 -0.74
N PRO A 14 4.10 -11.96 -1.00
CA PRO A 14 4.81 -12.65 -2.08
C PRO A 14 4.66 -14.17 -1.99
N GLY A 15 4.25 -14.81 -3.09
CA GLY A 15 4.02 -16.25 -3.16
C GLY A 15 2.67 -16.75 -2.60
N ILE A 16 1.89 -15.88 -1.93
CA ILE A 16 0.55 -16.23 -1.41
C ILE A 16 -0.53 -15.46 -2.17
N GLY A 17 -0.33 -14.18 -2.44
CA GLY A 17 -1.24 -13.35 -3.22
C GLY A 17 -1.62 -12.05 -2.53
N THR A 18 -2.67 -11.42 -3.05
CA THR A 18 -3.10 -10.08 -2.66
C THR A 18 -4.51 -10.11 -2.10
N THR A 19 -4.69 -9.53 -0.92
CA THR A 19 -5.98 -9.30 -0.27
C THR A 19 -6.30 -7.81 -0.29
N GLN A 20 -7.52 -7.45 -0.71
CA GLN A 20 -7.99 -6.06 -0.71
C GLN A 20 -9.29 -6.00 0.09
N LEU A 21 -9.25 -5.33 1.24
CA LEU A 21 -10.38 -5.17 2.15
C LEU A 21 -11.04 -3.82 1.90
N VAL A 22 -12.27 -3.82 1.42
CA VAL A 22 -12.98 -2.59 1.03
C VAL A 22 -13.93 -2.15 2.14
N ARG A 23 -13.80 -0.89 2.58
CA ARG A 23 -14.68 -0.24 3.57
C ARG A 23 -14.92 -1.09 4.82
N SER A 24 -16.14 -1.58 5.01
CA SER A 24 -16.54 -2.36 6.18
C SER A 24 -15.77 -3.69 6.32
N ASP A 25 -15.11 -4.15 5.26
CA ASP A 25 -14.25 -5.33 5.33
C ASP A 25 -12.87 -5.03 5.93
N ALA A 26 -12.44 -3.77 5.98
CA ALA A 26 -11.19 -3.35 6.61
C ALA A 26 -11.32 -3.34 8.14
N THR A 27 -11.76 -4.45 8.72
CA THR A 27 -11.83 -4.65 10.18
C THR A 27 -10.49 -5.12 10.73
N LEU A 28 -10.24 -4.86 12.01
CA LEU A 28 -9.04 -5.34 12.70
C LEU A 28 -8.86 -6.85 12.54
N LYS A 29 -9.94 -7.62 12.70
CA LYS A 29 -9.92 -9.08 12.55
C LYS A 29 -9.44 -9.51 11.17
N LYS A 30 -10.07 -9.00 10.09
CA LYS A 30 -9.71 -9.36 8.72
C LYS A 30 -8.30 -8.91 8.34
N VAL A 31 -7.86 -7.74 8.83
CA VAL A 31 -6.48 -7.26 8.64
C VAL A 31 -5.48 -8.19 9.31
N LEU A 32 -5.73 -8.61 10.55
CA LEU A 32 -4.85 -9.53 11.27
C LEU A 32 -4.84 -10.93 10.64
N GLU A 33 -5.98 -11.44 10.18
CA GLU A 33 -6.08 -12.70 9.43
C GLU A 33 -5.26 -12.64 8.14
N ALA A 34 -5.35 -11.55 7.37
CA ALA A 34 -4.54 -11.37 6.16
C ALA A 34 -3.03 -11.30 6.46
N LEU A 35 -2.66 -10.84 7.65
CA LEU A 35 -1.28 -10.74 8.14
C LEU A 35 -0.80 -11.98 8.91
N GLU A 36 -1.59 -13.05 9.00
CA GLU A 36 -1.22 -14.24 9.76
C GLU A 36 0.06 -14.90 9.21
N GLY A 37 1.04 -15.12 10.10
CA GLY A 37 2.34 -15.68 9.74
C GLY A 37 3.31 -14.68 9.08
N VAL A 38 2.95 -13.39 9.02
CA VAL A 38 3.86 -12.33 8.55
C VAL A 38 4.76 -11.88 9.70
N GLY A 39 6.07 -11.83 9.48
CA GLY A 39 7.03 -11.28 10.46
C GLY A 39 7.37 -9.80 10.25
N ARG A 40 7.22 -9.29 9.02
CA ARG A 40 7.67 -7.95 8.64
C ARG A 40 6.70 -7.29 7.67
N LEU A 41 6.30 -6.06 7.99
CA LEU A 41 5.54 -5.16 7.12
C LEU A 41 6.48 -4.31 6.27
N VAL A 42 6.17 -4.22 4.98
CA VAL A 42 6.85 -3.33 4.03
C VAL A 42 5.82 -2.35 3.50
N THR A 43 6.12 -1.06 3.55
CA THR A 43 5.22 0.02 3.09
C THR A 43 6.00 1.05 2.27
N PHE A 44 5.30 1.93 1.55
CA PHE A 44 5.91 3.13 0.97
C PHE A 44 5.29 4.38 1.58
N ASN A 45 6.05 5.13 2.38
CA ASN A 45 5.57 6.25 3.20
C ASN A 45 4.55 5.87 4.29
N GLY A 46 4.42 4.59 4.59
CA GLY A 46 3.43 4.10 5.56
C GLY A 46 3.74 4.48 7.00
N ALA A 47 5.00 4.73 7.35
CA ALA A 47 5.34 5.24 8.69
C ALA A 47 4.66 6.59 8.99
N CYS A 48 4.53 7.44 7.97
CA CYS A 48 3.99 8.79 8.11
C CYS A 48 2.51 8.91 7.72
N PHE A 49 1.94 7.91 7.03
CA PHE A 49 0.60 7.99 6.48
C PHE A 49 -0.24 6.75 6.80
N ASP A 50 0.02 5.61 6.16
CA ASP A 50 -0.83 4.42 6.24
C ASP A 50 -0.99 3.90 7.68
N LEU A 51 0.13 3.70 8.40
CA LEU A 51 0.10 3.11 9.75
C LEU A 51 -0.60 4.01 10.78
N PRO A 52 -0.35 5.35 10.83
CA PRO A 52 -1.14 6.25 11.65
C PRO A 52 -2.65 6.20 11.36
N VAL A 53 -3.04 6.12 10.08
CA VAL A 53 -4.46 6.05 9.67
C VAL A 53 -5.08 4.73 10.10
N ILE A 54 -4.41 3.60 9.81
CA ILE A 54 -4.84 2.25 10.21
C ILE A 54 -4.97 2.16 11.74
N ARG A 55 -4.02 2.71 12.50
CA ARG A 55 -4.12 2.76 13.96
C ARG A 55 -5.34 3.54 14.43
N GLY A 56 -5.64 4.68 13.81
CA GLY A 56 -6.81 5.48 14.14
C GLY A 56 -8.13 4.76 13.86
N GLU A 57 -8.22 4.01 12.77
CA GLU A 57 -9.43 3.27 12.39
C GLU A 57 -9.59 1.94 13.13
N LEU A 58 -8.49 1.22 13.41
CA LEU A 58 -8.53 -0.14 13.96
C LEU A 58 -8.21 -0.20 15.46
N GLY A 59 -7.73 0.90 16.05
CA GLY A 59 -7.37 0.97 17.47
C GLY A 59 -6.11 0.18 17.86
N LEU A 60 -5.30 -0.26 16.88
CA LEU A 60 -4.06 -1.01 17.11
C LEU A 60 -2.93 -0.45 16.24
N ASP A 61 -1.77 -0.17 16.83
CA ASP A 61 -0.56 0.12 16.06
C ASP A 61 0.05 -1.19 15.57
N LEU A 62 0.05 -1.42 14.25
CA LEU A 62 0.60 -2.65 13.69
C LEU A 62 2.11 -2.79 13.96
N ARG A 63 2.84 -1.70 14.22
CA ARG A 63 4.27 -1.75 14.55
C ARG A 63 4.56 -2.39 15.90
N ASP A 64 3.56 -2.51 16.77
CA ASP A 64 3.71 -3.22 18.04
C ASP A 64 3.77 -4.75 17.85
N ARG A 65 3.42 -5.25 16.66
CA ARG A 65 3.33 -6.68 16.36
C ARG A 65 4.26 -7.16 15.25
N PHE A 66 4.72 -6.27 14.39
CA PHE A 66 5.48 -6.61 13.21
C PHE A 66 6.70 -5.70 13.06
N ASP A 67 7.81 -6.28 12.60
CA ASP A 67 8.93 -5.48 12.12
C ASP A 67 8.46 -4.61 10.95
N HIS A 68 9.03 -3.42 10.79
CA HIS A 68 8.57 -2.48 9.76
C HIS A 68 9.72 -1.90 8.95
N VAL A 69 9.55 -1.91 7.63
CA VAL A 69 10.43 -1.23 6.68
C VAL A 69 9.61 -0.27 5.82
N ASP A 70 10.02 0.99 5.83
CA ASP A 70 9.49 2.01 4.91
C ASP A 70 10.42 2.20 3.71
N LEU A 71 9.94 1.79 2.53
CA LEU A 71 10.69 1.88 1.28
C LEU A 71 10.93 3.32 0.83
N ARG A 72 10.11 4.29 1.24
CA ARG A 72 10.40 5.70 0.93
C ARG A 72 11.73 6.12 1.55
N CYS A 73 11.96 5.73 2.80
CA CYS A 73 13.22 5.98 3.49
C CYS A 73 14.37 5.15 2.89
N ALA A 74 14.13 3.88 2.54
CA ALA A 74 15.14 3.02 1.91
C ALA A 74 15.61 3.55 0.53
N CYS A 75 14.67 4.03 -0.28
CA CYS A 75 14.92 4.69 -1.57
C CYS A 75 15.68 6.01 -1.39
N ALA A 76 15.25 6.86 -0.44
CA ALA A 76 15.88 8.15 -0.21
C ALA A 76 17.38 8.02 0.15
N ARG A 77 17.75 6.99 0.93
CA ARG A 77 19.16 6.69 1.26
C ARG A 77 20.02 6.31 0.05
N ARG A 78 19.40 5.92 -1.06
CA ARG A 78 20.05 5.60 -2.35
C ARG A 78 19.89 6.71 -3.38
N GLY A 79 19.51 7.92 -2.96
CA GLY A 79 19.31 9.07 -3.86
C GLY A 79 18.01 9.02 -4.67
N LEU A 80 17.17 8.00 -4.50
CA LEU A 80 15.89 7.87 -5.19
C LEU A 80 14.81 8.64 -4.42
N LYS A 81 14.39 9.79 -4.98
CA LYS A 81 13.43 10.71 -4.34
C LYS A 81 12.15 10.88 -5.17
N GLY A 82 11.01 10.77 -4.49
CA GLY A 82 9.68 10.95 -5.09
C GLY A 82 8.60 10.14 -4.38
N GLY A 83 7.37 10.25 -4.90
CA GLY A 83 6.30 9.31 -4.56
C GLY A 83 6.51 7.95 -5.23
N LEU A 84 5.72 6.95 -4.82
CA LEU A 84 5.83 5.56 -5.26
C LEU A 84 5.92 5.42 -6.79
N LYS A 85 4.98 6.00 -7.52
CA LYS A 85 4.94 5.99 -8.99
C LYS A 85 6.21 6.49 -9.66
N LYS A 86 6.78 7.57 -9.11
CA LYS A 86 8.05 8.12 -9.64
C LYS A 86 9.19 7.13 -9.40
N ILE A 87 9.23 6.50 -8.23
CA ILE A 87 10.25 5.49 -7.92
C ILE A 87 10.09 4.26 -8.81
N GLU A 88 8.86 3.78 -9.01
CA GLU A 88 8.57 2.67 -9.92
C GLU A 88 9.08 2.95 -11.34
N ALA A 89 8.75 4.12 -11.90
CA ALA A 89 9.22 4.53 -13.21
C ALA A 89 10.76 4.63 -13.29
N LEU A 90 11.41 5.23 -12.30
CA LEU A 90 12.88 5.30 -12.22
C LEU A 90 13.54 3.91 -12.16
N LEU A 91 12.84 2.92 -11.62
CA LEU A 91 13.29 1.53 -11.51
C LEU A 91 12.83 0.66 -12.68
N GLY A 92 12.17 1.23 -13.69
CA GLY A 92 11.65 0.52 -14.86
C GLY A 92 10.52 -0.46 -14.53
N ILE A 93 9.69 -0.15 -13.53
CA ILE A 93 8.47 -0.89 -13.19
C ILE A 93 7.31 -0.22 -13.91
N GLN A 94 6.64 -0.96 -14.78
CA GLN A 94 5.48 -0.48 -15.55
C GLN A 94 4.18 -0.68 -14.78
N ARG A 95 3.16 0.10 -15.14
CA ARG A 95 1.82 0.03 -14.56
C ARG A 95 0.77 0.04 -15.65
N ASP A 96 -0.28 -0.73 -15.46
CA ASP A 96 -1.52 -0.62 -16.22
C ASP A 96 -2.28 0.65 -15.83
N THR A 97 -2.12 1.14 -14.60
CA THR A 97 -2.82 2.34 -14.08
C THR A 97 -2.00 3.63 -14.21
N GLU A 98 -1.23 3.75 -15.29
CA GLU A 98 -0.56 4.99 -15.65
C GLU A 98 -1.58 6.15 -15.72
N GLY A 99 -1.23 7.30 -15.13
CA GLY A 99 -2.12 8.47 -15.04
C GLY A 99 -3.12 8.46 -13.87
N VAL A 100 -3.36 7.34 -13.18
CA VAL A 100 -4.28 7.30 -12.02
C VAL A 100 -3.57 7.73 -10.74
N ASP A 101 -3.54 9.01 -10.40
CA ASP A 101 -2.96 9.46 -9.12
C ASP A 101 -3.91 9.29 -7.92
N GLY A 102 -3.47 9.69 -6.72
CA GLY A 102 -4.29 9.59 -5.51
C GLY A 102 -5.59 10.42 -5.57
N TRP A 103 -5.62 11.50 -6.35
CA TRP A 103 -6.83 12.30 -6.54
C TRP A 103 -7.80 11.60 -7.51
N ALA A 104 -7.27 11.05 -8.60
CA ALA A 104 -8.04 10.21 -9.52
C ALA A 104 -8.62 8.98 -8.81
N ALA A 105 -7.87 8.35 -7.91
CA ALA A 105 -8.36 7.24 -7.07
C ALA A 105 -9.57 7.65 -6.20
N MET A 106 -9.53 8.84 -5.59
CA MET A 106 -10.68 9.37 -4.85
C MET A 106 -11.88 9.62 -5.77
N ARG A 107 -11.65 10.15 -6.98
CA ARG A 107 -12.73 10.33 -7.97
C ARG A 107 -13.35 9.02 -8.42
N LEU A 108 -12.54 7.97 -8.65
CA LEU A 108 -13.02 6.63 -8.98
C LEU A 108 -13.91 6.07 -7.86
N TRP A 109 -13.56 6.32 -6.60
CA TRP A 109 -14.42 5.95 -5.48
C TRP A 109 -15.77 6.68 -5.50
N GLU A 110 -15.77 7.99 -5.78
CA GLU A 110 -17.01 8.75 -5.91
C GLU A 110 -17.88 8.25 -7.06
N MET A 111 -17.29 7.93 -8.21
CA MET A 111 -17.99 7.35 -9.36
C MET A 111 -18.60 5.98 -9.00
N TYR A 112 -17.86 5.14 -8.29
CA TYR A 112 -18.39 3.86 -7.82
C TYR A 112 -19.59 4.02 -6.89
N LYS A 113 -19.57 5.00 -5.98
CA LYS A 113 -20.73 5.30 -5.13
C LYS A 113 -21.97 5.72 -5.93
N LEU A 114 -21.78 6.25 -7.14
CA LEU A 114 -22.85 6.59 -8.08
C LEU A 114 -23.29 5.41 -8.97
N GLY A 115 -22.72 4.23 -8.75
CA GLY A 115 -23.09 2.98 -9.44
C GLY A 115 -22.13 2.54 -10.53
N ASP A 116 -21.03 3.28 -10.76
CA ASP A 116 -20.02 2.90 -11.76
C ASP A 116 -19.14 1.74 -11.25
N ARG A 117 -19.44 0.53 -11.71
CA ARG A 117 -18.70 -0.67 -11.30
C ARG A 117 -17.29 -0.73 -11.90
N GLU A 118 -17.09 -0.20 -13.10
CA GLU A 118 -15.79 -0.17 -13.76
C GLU A 118 -14.82 0.74 -12.98
N ALA A 119 -15.33 1.84 -12.42
CA ALA A 119 -14.53 2.71 -11.57
C ALA A 119 -13.93 1.97 -10.35
N LEU A 120 -14.68 1.05 -9.74
CA LEU A 120 -14.15 0.22 -8.65
C LEU A 120 -13.07 -0.76 -9.14
N GLU A 121 -13.24 -1.35 -10.33
CA GLU A 121 -12.25 -2.27 -10.91
C GLU A 121 -10.92 -1.56 -11.16
N ILE A 122 -10.96 -0.34 -11.70
CA ILE A 122 -9.77 0.49 -11.91
C ILE A 122 -9.15 0.87 -10.57
N LEU A 123 -9.95 1.26 -9.58
CA LEU A 123 -9.47 1.61 -8.24
C LEU A 123 -8.79 0.43 -7.54
N LEU A 124 -9.36 -0.77 -7.66
CA LEU A 124 -8.77 -1.99 -7.10
C LEU A 124 -7.47 -2.36 -7.82
N ARG A 125 -7.40 -2.21 -9.15
CA ARG A 125 -6.15 -2.41 -9.90
C ARG A 125 -5.07 -1.41 -9.45
N TYR A 126 -5.44 -0.15 -9.28
CA TYR A 126 -4.55 0.90 -8.81
C TYR A 126 -3.97 0.55 -7.42
N ASN A 127 -4.83 0.20 -6.46
CA ASN A 127 -4.41 -0.20 -5.12
C ASN A 127 -3.55 -1.46 -5.12
N ARG A 128 -3.84 -2.42 -6.01
CA ARG A 128 -3.08 -3.67 -6.15
C ARG A 128 -1.65 -3.41 -6.62
N GLU A 129 -1.47 -2.59 -7.65
CA GLU A 129 -0.13 -2.25 -8.13
C GLU A 129 0.69 -1.52 -7.06
N ASP A 130 0.06 -0.67 -6.23
CA ASP A 130 0.73 0.03 -5.12
C ASP A 130 1.36 -0.92 -4.08
N ILE A 131 0.85 -2.15 -3.96
CA ILE A 131 1.33 -3.15 -2.98
C ILE A 131 2.12 -4.30 -3.62
N GLU A 132 1.78 -4.71 -4.84
CA GLU A 132 2.49 -5.78 -5.56
C GLU A 132 3.87 -5.31 -6.05
N ASN A 133 4.05 -4.01 -6.29
CA ASN A 133 5.34 -3.45 -6.71
C ASN A 133 6.33 -3.23 -5.56
N LEU A 134 5.88 -3.16 -4.30
CA LEU A 134 6.77 -2.97 -3.15
C LEU A 134 7.87 -4.04 -3.03
N PRO A 135 7.58 -5.36 -3.10
CA PRO A 135 8.64 -6.37 -3.09
C PRO A 135 9.56 -6.28 -4.32
N VAL A 136 9.07 -5.81 -5.47
CA VAL A 136 9.88 -5.59 -6.67
C VAL A 136 10.87 -4.44 -6.45
N ILE A 137 10.40 -3.33 -5.86
CA ILE A 137 11.24 -2.21 -5.46
C ILE A 137 12.29 -2.69 -4.46
N GLU A 138 11.88 -3.36 -3.39
CA GLU A 138 12.80 -3.87 -2.36
C GLU A 138 13.90 -4.74 -2.98
N LYS A 139 13.53 -5.66 -3.88
CA LYS A 139 14.49 -6.50 -4.61
C LYS A 139 15.45 -5.68 -5.47
N LYS A 140 14.96 -4.66 -6.19
CA LYS A 140 15.80 -3.79 -7.03
C LYS A 140 16.75 -2.89 -6.24
N LEU A 141 16.40 -2.51 -5.00
CA LEU A 141 17.31 -1.76 -4.12
C LEU A 141 18.48 -2.61 -3.62
N GLY A 142 18.34 -3.95 -3.66
CA GLY A 142 19.34 -4.89 -3.17
C GLY A 142 19.57 -4.80 -1.65
N PRO A 143 20.55 -5.53 -1.11
CA PRO A 143 20.94 -5.40 0.29
C PRO A 143 21.33 -3.95 0.60
N ALA A 144 21.17 -3.54 1.86
CA ALA A 144 21.71 -2.27 2.33
C ALA A 144 23.22 -2.23 2.00
N PRO A 145 23.75 -1.11 1.48
CA PRO A 145 25.18 -1.00 1.23
C PRO A 145 25.94 -1.31 2.54
N ALA A 146 26.94 -2.19 2.45
CA ALA A 146 27.92 -2.33 3.52
C ALA A 146 28.67 -0.99 3.57
N TRP A 147 28.50 -0.24 4.65
CA TRP A 147 29.24 1.00 4.82
C TRP A 147 30.74 0.69 4.85
N THR A 148 31.52 1.42 4.06
CA THR A 148 32.97 1.63 4.23
C THR A 148 33.20 3.05 4.67
#